data_AF-A0A7X3KHA9-F1
#
_entry.id   AF-A0A7X3KHA9-F1
#
_cell.length_a   1.000
_cell.length_b   1.000
_cell.length_c   1.000
_cell.angle_alpha   90.00
_cell.angle_beta   90.00
_cell.angle_gamma   90.00
#
_symmetry.space_group_name_H-M   'P 1'
#
loop_
_entity.id
_entity.type
_entity.pdbx_description
1 polymer ?
#
loop_
_entity_poly.entity_id
_entity_poly.type
_entity_poly.pdbx_seq_one_letter_code
_entity_poly.pdbx_strand_id
1 'polypeptide(L)'
;MVYQNDATVFEYYKNGKIKSKQNKVYSITKSVISALIGIAIEQKLIEGVNMPIGHFFEEIDDNSKKEITIKHLLMMSSGLGWQGNEAMIPTKNWVRFILGQPIETSAGMEMRYSCGNSHLLSAILQRVAKMDTVAFAQKYLFAPLGIQDFTWHYDSQGIAIGGFSLTMRAEDMLKLGILYMNQGEWAGKQIVPAAWINESTGLKIVSSDNMSYGYHWWILPGNGEPSKTYYAQGLRGQYIFVNEEKRLATVMTSNMDGDILSPIQYYERYIL
;
A
#
# COMPACT_ATOMS: atom_id res chain seq x y z
N MET A 1 -18.81 2.52 2.87
CA MET A 1 -19.21 3.47 1.82
C MET A 1 -19.06 2.79 0.48
N VAL A 2 -19.99 3.00 -0.44
CA VAL A 2 -19.97 2.47 -1.81
C VAL A 2 -20.14 3.64 -2.75
N TYR A 3 -19.19 3.79 -3.66
CA TYR A 3 -19.17 4.78 -4.72
C TYR A 3 -19.22 4.06 -6.07
N GLN A 4 -20.17 4.43 -6.92
CA GLN A 4 -20.32 3.82 -8.22
C GLN A 4 -20.77 4.87 -9.24
N ASN A 5 -20.20 4.81 -10.46
CA ASN A 5 -20.58 5.71 -11.57
C ASN A 5 -20.64 7.19 -11.16
N ASP A 6 -19.58 7.62 -10.47
CA ASP A 6 -19.38 9.00 -10.05
C ASP A 6 -20.35 9.53 -8.97
N ALA A 7 -21.03 8.63 -8.26
CA ALA A 7 -21.89 8.97 -7.13
C ALA A 7 -21.67 8.04 -5.93
N THR A 8 -21.85 8.58 -4.72
CA THR A 8 -21.99 7.74 -3.52
C THR A 8 -23.38 7.11 -3.54
N VAL A 9 -23.46 5.79 -3.70
CA VAL A 9 -24.72 5.04 -3.77
C VAL A 9 -25.13 4.47 -2.41
N PHE A 10 -24.18 4.32 -1.48
CA PHE A 10 -24.46 3.88 -0.12
C PHE A 10 -23.43 4.42 0.87
N GLU A 11 -23.90 4.97 1.99
CA GLU A 11 -23.06 5.25 3.16
C GLU A 11 -23.71 4.73 4.44
N TYR A 12 -22.90 4.18 5.32
CA TYR A 12 -23.32 3.76 6.65
C TYR A 12 -22.21 4.05 7.64
N TYR A 13 -22.59 4.67 8.75
CA TYR A 13 -21.74 4.90 9.91
C TYR A 13 -22.52 4.52 11.16
N LYS A 14 -21.89 3.84 12.11
CA LYS A 14 -22.53 3.45 13.38
C LYS A 14 -23.10 4.66 14.15
N ASN A 15 -22.42 5.80 14.05
CA ASN A 15 -22.86 7.10 14.58
C ASN A 15 -22.00 8.23 13.99
N GLY A 16 -22.41 9.49 14.23
CA GLY A 16 -21.70 10.67 13.74
C GLY A 16 -20.24 10.80 14.21
N LYS A 17 -19.92 10.31 15.42
CA LYS A 17 -18.53 10.29 15.92
C LYS A 17 -17.64 9.38 15.08
N ILE A 18 -18.17 8.27 14.55
CA ILE A 18 -17.41 7.38 13.66
C ILE A 18 -17.23 8.03 12.28
N LYS A 19 -18.20 8.80 11.78
CA LYS A 19 -18.10 9.50 10.49
C LYS A 19 -16.91 10.45 10.43
N SER A 20 -16.68 11.23 11.49
CA SER A 20 -15.60 12.23 11.54
C SER A 20 -14.28 11.70 12.09
N LYS A 21 -14.22 10.46 12.59
CA LYS A 21 -13.03 9.92 13.27
C LYS A 21 -11.99 9.39 12.28
N GLN A 22 -10.72 9.71 12.52
CA GLN A 22 -9.59 9.01 11.90
C GLN A 22 -9.51 7.55 12.39
N ASN A 23 -9.37 6.61 11.45
CA ASN A 23 -9.17 5.18 11.72
C ASN A 23 -7.72 4.82 11.45
N LYS A 24 -7.16 3.94 12.29
CA LYS A 24 -5.90 3.26 11.94
C LYS A 24 -6.18 2.40 10.71
N VAL A 25 -5.54 2.73 9.58
CA VAL A 25 -5.75 1.98 8.33
C VAL A 25 -4.82 0.78 8.20
N TYR A 26 -3.86 0.63 9.13
CA TYR A 26 -2.92 -0.48 9.17
C TYR A 26 -2.25 -0.66 7.80
N SER A 27 -2.25 -1.88 7.26
CA SER A 27 -1.58 -2.23 6.02
C SER A 27 -2.07 -1.53 4.75
N ILE A 28 -3.17 -0.78 4.77
CA ILE A 28 -3.53 0.14 3.67
C ILE A 28 -2.44 1.21 3.46
N THR A 29 -1.66 1.52 4.50
CA THR A 29 -0.45 2.35 4.41
C THR A 29 0.47 1.88 3.27
N LYS A 30 0.56 0.58 3.01
CA LYS A 30 1.41 0.01 1.96
C LYS A 30 0.94 0.40 0.56
N SER A 31 -0.37 0.38 0.32
CA SER A 31 -0.94 0.78 -0.97
C SER A 31 -0.75 2.28 -1.21
N VAL A 32 -0.75 3.10 -0.15
CA VAL A 32 -0.34 4.51 -0.23
C VAL A 32 1.14 4.62 -0.61
N ILE A 33 2.04 3.89 0.06
CA ILE A 33 3.48 3.86 -0.30
C ILE A 33 3.68 3.46 -1.76
N SER A 34 2.94 2.45 -2.26
CA SER A 34 2.99 2.05 -3.67
C SER A 34 2.63 3.20 -4.61
N ALA A 35 1.54 3.92 -4.36
CA ALA A 35 1.18 5.11 -5.13
C ALA A 35 2.31 6.17 -5.13
N LEU A 36 2.94 6.41 -3.98
CA LEU A 36 4.04 7.37 -3.86
C LEU A 36 5.29 6.95 -4.64
N ILE A 37 5.60 5.65 -4.68
CA ILE A 37 6.70 5.12 -5.52
C ILE A 37 6.39 5.35 -7.00
N GLY A 38 5.15 5.10 -7.44
CA GLY A 38 4.72 5.42 -8.80
C GLY A 38 4.87 6.90 -9.16
N ILE A 39 4.49 7.78 -8.25
CA ILE A 39 4.68 9.23 -8.38
C ILE A 39 6.18 9.59 -8.43
N ALA A 40 7.02 8.96 -7.61
CA ALA A 40 8.45 9.21 -7.61
C ALA A 40 9.14 8.74 -8.90
N ILE A 41 8.66 7.65 -9.51
CA ILE A 41 9.11 7.19 -10.83
C ILE A 41 8.72 8.20 -11.92
N GLU A 42 7.47 8.68 -11.91
CA GLU A 42 7.01 9.73 -12.84
C GLU A 42 7.84 11.01 -12.72
N GLN A 43 8.20 11.39 -11.50
CA GLN A 43 9.07 12.53 -11.23
C GLN A 43 10.56 12.26 -11.52
N LYS A 44 10.91 11.07 -12.03
CA LYS A 44 12.28 10.65 -12.35
C LYS A 44 13.22 10.64 -11.14
N LEU A 45 12.68 10.54 -9.92
CA LEU A 45 13.45 10.36 -8.69
C LEU A 45 13.91 8.91 -8.53
N ILE A 46 13.16 7.99 -9.13
CA ILE A 46 13.45 6.56 -9.22
C ILE A 46 13.38 6.20 -10.71
N GLU A 47 14.40 5.55 -11.25
CA GLU A 47 14.42 5.20 -12.68
C GLU A 47 13.35 4.17 -13.04
N GLY A 48 13.11 3.22 -12.14
CA GLY A 48 12.05 2.22 -12.28
C GLY A 48 12.11 1.15 -11.21
N VAL A 49 11.15 0.23 -11.26
CA VAL A 49 11.00 -0.82 -10.23
C VAL A 49 12.13 -1.84 -10.22
N ASN A 50 12.87 -1.98 -11.32
CA ASN A 50 14.01 -2.90 -11.40
C ASN A 50 15.29 -2.33 -10.77
N MET A 51 15.27 -1.08 -10.29
CA MET A 51 16.42 -0.47 -9.63
C MET A 51 16.78 -1.27 -8.36
N PRO A 52 18.03 -1.76 -8.22
CA PRO A 52 18.48 -2.47 -7.04
C PRO A 52 18.52 -1.57 -5.80
N ILE A 53 18.18 -2.11 -4.64
CA ILE A 53 18.12 -1.34 -3.40
C ILE A 53 19.52 -0.96 -2.89
N GLY A 54 20.57 -1.65 -3.36
CA GLY A 54 21.96 -1.29 -3.08
C GLY A 54 22.34 0.12 -3.54
N HIS A 55 21.62 0.71 -4.50
CA HIS A 55 21.80 2.11 -4.89
C HIS A 55 21.35 3.10 -3.81
N PHE A 56 20.46 2.69 -2.90
CA PHE A 56 19.91 3.55 -1.87
C PHE A 56 20.52 3.28 -0.51
N PHE A 57 20.99 2.06 -0.25
CA PHE A 57 21.50 1.62 1.04
C PHE A 57 22.97 1.20 0.96
N GLU A 58 23.86 2.16 1.18
CA GLU A 58 25.31 1.91 1.25
C GLU A 58 25.70 1.01 2.43
N GLU A 59 24.84 0.95 3.45
CA GLU A 59 25.03 0.11 4.64
C GLU A 59 24.79 -1.40 4.40
N ILE A 60 24.49 -1.81 3.16
CA ILE A 60 24.38 -3.24 2.80
C ILE A 60 25.78 -3.78 2.50
N ASP A 61 26.26 -4.72 3.33
CA ASP A 61 27.53 -5.41 3.06
C ASP A 61 27.37 -6.62 2.13
N ASP A 62 26.23 -7.31 2.21
CA ASP A 62 25.92 -8.52 1.44
C ASP A 62 25.47 -8.17 0.00
N ASN A 63 26.27 -8.55 -1.00
CA ASN A 63 25.97 -8.28 -2.40
C ASN A 63 24.64 -8.88 -2.86
N SER A 64 24.23 -10.03 -2.33
CA SER A 64 22.94 -10.65 -2.70
C SER A 64 21.75 -9.77 -2.29
N LYS A 65 21.89 -9.01 -1.19
CA LYS A 65 20.86 -8.07 -0.73
C LYS A 65 20.85 -6.79 -1.55
N LYS A 66 21.98 -6.37 -2.11
CA LYS A 66 22.07 -5.19 -2.99
C LYS A 66 21.24 -5.37 -4.26
N GLU A 67 21.18 -6.60 -4.77
CA GLU A 67 20.44 -6.98 -5.98
C GLU A 67 18.92 -7.12 -5.77
N ILE A 68 18.42 -7.06 -4.53
CA ILE A 68 16.97 -6.94 -4.28
C ILE A 68 16.51 -5.66 -4.95
N THR A 69 15.40 -5.69 -5.68
CA THR A 69 14.89 -4.51 -6.41
C THR A 69 13.69 -3.89 -5.71
N ILE A 70 13.34 -2.65 -6.08
CA ILE A 70 12.09 -2.00 -5.66
C ILE A 70 10.87 -2.90 -5.97
N LYS A 71 10.89 -3.58 -7.13
CA LYS A 71 9.86 -4.54 -7.55
C LYS A 71 9.71 -5.67 -6.53
N HIS A 72 10.82 -6.26 -6.08
CA HIS A 72 10.78 -7.31 -5.05
C HIS A 72 10.20 -6.81 -3.73
N LEU A 73 10.49 -5.57 -3.33
CA LEU A 73 9.87 -4.98 -2.14
C LEU A 73 8.35 -4.80 -2.31
N LEU A 74 7.90 -4.25 -3.45
CA LEU A 74 6.49 -3.99 -3.75
C LEU A 74 5.66 -5.28 -3.83
N MET A 75 6.25 -6.35 -4.37
CA MET A 75 5.62 -7.67 -4.49
C MET A 75 5.68 -8.51 -3.22
N MET A 76 6.29 -8.01 -2.14
CA MET A 76 6.56 -8.78 -0.92
C MET A 76 7.44 -10.02 -1.16
N SER A 77 8.38 -9.95 -2.10
CA SER A 77 9.22 -11.08 -2.51
C SER A 77 10.71 -10.76 -2.42
N SER A 78 11.12 -9.95 -1.44
CA SER A 78 12.54 -9.60 -1.23
C SER A 78 13.43 -10.77 -0.86
N GLY A 79 12.86 -11.86 -0.34
CA GLY A 79 13.60 -13.01 0.16
C GLY A 79 14.23 -12.82 1.54
N LEU A 80 14.15 -11.61 2.10
CA LEU A 80 14.60 -11.33 3.47
C LEU A 80 13.66 -11.99 4.48
N GLY A 81 14.25 -12.57 5.52
CA GLY A 81 13.50 -13.05 6.68
C GLY A 81 12.71 -11.94 7.37
N TRP A 82 11.65 -12.31 8.08
CA TRP A 82 10.78 -11.34 8.74
C TRP A 82 10.30 -11.82 10.11
N GLN A 83 10.88 -11.22 11.16
CA GLN A 83 10.54 -11.54 12.56
C GLN A 83 9.32 -10.77 13.10
N GLY A 84 8.65 -9.98 12.26
CA GLY A 84 7.46 -9.22 12.65
C GLY A 84 7.76 -7.82 13.23
N ASN A 85 6.70 -7.03 13.35
CA ASN A 85 6.79 -5.65 13.84
C ASN A 85 7.28 -5.58 15.29
N GLU A 86 6.89 -6.55 16.14
CA GLU A 86 7.24 -6.57 17.56
C GLU A 86 8.75 -6.70 17.81
N ALA A 87 9.46 -7.42 16.94
CA ALA A 87 10.91 -7.52 16.99
C ALA A 87 11.61 -6.25 16.46
N MET A 88 11.04 -5.61 15.44
CA MET A 88 11.61 -4.42 14.81
C MET A 88 11.41 -3.14 15.64
N ILE A 89 10.19 -2.92 16.17
CA ILE A 89 9.78 -1.67 16.82
C ILE A 89 10.72 -1.23 17.95
N PRO A 90 11.20 -2.11 18.85
CA PRO A 90 12.09 -1.74 19.95
C PRO A 90 13.49 -1.31 19.49
N THR A 91 13.87 -1.54 18.23
CA THR A 91 15.20 -1.22 17.72
C THR A 91 15.35 0.27 17.39
N LYS A 92 16.59 0.78 17.45
CA LYS A 92 16.92 2.17 17.12
C LYS A 92 17.06 2.45 15.62
N ASN A 93 17.21 1.40 14.81
CA ASN A 93 17.42 1.54 13.38
C ASN A 93 16.69 0.40 12.66
N TRP A 94 15.48 0.68 12.18
CA TRP A 94 14.62 -0.29 11.54
C TRP A 94 15.18 -0.71 10.19
N VAL A 95 15.79 0.21 9.42
CA VAL A 95 16.42 -0.09 8.13
C VAL A 95 17.52 -1.15 8.31
N ARG A 96 18.43 -0.93 9.26
CA ARG A 96 19.48 -1.89 9.61
C ARG A 96 18.91 -3.19 10.15
N PHE A 97 17.86 -3.15 10.96
CA PHE A 97 17.19 -4.36 11.44
C PHE A 97 16.64 -5.21 10.29
N ILE A 98 15.97 -4.58 9.32
CA ILE A 98 15.38 -5.26 8.15
C ILE A 98 16.48 -5.80 7.23
N LEU A 99 17.46 -4.95 6.85
CA LEU A 99 18.57 -5.35 5.99
C LEU A 99 19.49 -6.39 6.65
N GLY A 100 19.50 -6.46 7.99
CA GLY A 100 20.23 -7.45 8.76
C GLY A 100 19.60 -8.85 8.79
N GLN A 101 18.35 -9.01 8.35
CA GLN A 101 17.69 -10.32 8.32
C GLN A 101 18.39 -11.27 7.33
N PRO A 102 18.42 -12.59 7.59
CA PRO A 102 18.97 -13.55 6.65
C PRO A 102 18.16 -13.57 5.35
N ILE A 103 18.79 -13.95 4.24
CA ILE A 103 18.07 -14.32 3.02
C ILE A 103 17.56 -15.75 3.21
N GLU A 104 16.24 -15.94 3.15
CA GLU A 104 15.58 -17.24 3.32
C GLU A 104 15.20 -17.88 1.97
N THR A 105 15.06 -17.06 0.93
CA THR A 105 14.80 -17.49 -0.45
C THR A 105 15.32 -16.43 -1.43
N SER A 106 15.55 -16.79 -2.69
CA SER A 106 15.96 -15.82 -3.71
C SER A 106 14.88 -14.77 -3.95
N ALA A 107 15.29 -13.53 -4.15
CA ALA A 107 14.36 -12.44 -4.41
C ALA A 107 13.52 -12.72 -5.67
N GLY A 108 12.22 -12.43 -5.60
CA GLY A 108 11.24 -12.72 -6.65
C GLY A 108 10.63 -14.13 -6.59
N MET A 109 11.20 -15.08 -5.85
CA MET A 109 10.74 -16.48 -5.88
C MET A 109 9.48 -16.74 -5.06
N GLU A 110 9.41 -16.22 -3.82
CA GLU A 110 8.27 -16.44 -2.93
C GLU A 110 7.76 -15.12 -2.36
N MET A 111 6.44 -15.04 -2.18
CA MET A 111 5.82 -13.95 -1.45
C MET A 111 5.87 -14.22 0.06
N ARG A 112 6.51 -13.33 0.82
CA ARG A 112 6.49 -13.29 2.29
C ARG A 112 6.04 -11.90 2.75
N TYR A 113 4.82 -11.83 3.27
CA TYR A 113 4.20 -10.56 3.64
C TYR A 113 4.95 -9.89 4.81
N SER A 114 5.54 -8.73 4.55
CA SER A 114 6.44 -8.06 5.48
C SER A 114 6.19 -6.55 5.54
N CYS A 115 6.08 -6.00 6.75
CA CYS A 115 6.07 -4.55 6.91
C CYS A 115 7.47 -3.94 6.68
N GLY A 116 8.53 -4.75 6.81
CA GLY A 116 9.90 -4.34 6.52
C GLY A 116 10.10 -3.93 5.07
N ASN A 117 9.54 -4.69 4.12
CA ASN A 117 9.62 -4.34 2.70
C ASN A 117 9.03 -2.95 2.41
N SER A 118 7.84 -2.66 2.95
CA SER A 118 7.20 -1.35 2.81
C SER A 118 7.93 -0.23 3.56
N HIS A 119 8.59 -0.53 4.69
CA HIS A 119 9.41 0.44 5.41
C HIS A 119 10.68 0.80 4.63
N LEU A 120 11.32 -0.17 3.97
CA LEU A 120 12.44 0.10 3.07
C LEU A 120 12.01 0.98 1.89
N LEU A 121 10.82 0.76 1.31
CA LEU A 121 10.28 1.64 0.27
C LEU A 121 10.07 3.08 0.77
N SER A 122 9.57 3.26 2.00
CA SER A 122 9.48 4.59 2.62
C SER A 122 10.86 5.24 2.81
N ALA A 123 11.85 4.48 3.26
CA ALA A 123 13.23 4.96 3.41
C ALA A 123 13.85 5.36 2.05
N ILE A 124 13.65 4.56 1.01
CA ILE A 124 14.08 4.88 -0.37
C ILE A 124 13.43 6.19 -0.80
N LEU A 125 12.11 6.32 -0.65
CA LEU A 125 11.35 7.50 -1.05
C LEU A 125 11.89 8.78 -0.37
N GLN A 126 12.12 8.73 0.94
CA GLN A 126 12.69 9.84 1.69
C GLN A 126 14.10 10.23 1.22
N ARG A 127 14.96 9.23 0.93
CA ARG A 127 16.33 9.46 0.43
C ARG A 127 16.31 10.13 -0.95
N VAL A 128 15.53 9.59 -1.91
CA VAL A 128 15.50 10.11 -3.29
C VAL A 128 14.78 11.45 -3.41
N ALA A 129 13.73 11.67 -2.61
CA ALA A 129 12.98 12.91 -2.61
C ALA A 129 13.69 14.04 -1.85
N LYS A 130 14.70 13.70 -1.03
CA LYS A 130 15.38 14.62 -0.09
C LYS A 130 14.38 15.41 0.76
N MET A 131 13.26 14.77 1.09
CA MET A 131 12.21 15.29 1.96
C MET A 131 11.53 14.12 2.64
N ASP A 132 10.88 14.43 3.77
CA ASP A 132 10.14 13.44 4.51
C ASP A 132 9.05 12.76 3.67
N THR A 133 8.82 11.46 3.88
CA THR A 133 7.79 10.69 3.17
C THR A 133 6.39 11.27 3.39
N VAL A 134 6.07 11.76 4.59
CA VAL A 134 4.76 12.39 4.85
C VAL A 134 4.64 13.71 4.10
N ALA A 135 5.71 14.51 4.05
CA ALA A 135 5.73 15.74 3.27
C ALA A 135 5.57 15.46 1.76
N PHE A 136 6.22 14.41 1.25
CA PHE A 136 6.06 13.96 -0.14
C PHE A 136 4.62 13.52 -0.42
N ALA A 137 4.04 12.71 0.47
CA ALA A 137 2.65 12.27 0.37
C ALA A 137 1.68 13.45 0.41
N GLN A 138 1.89 14.40 1.33
CA GLN A 138 1.07 15.60 1.43
C GLN A 138 1.11 16.40 0.14
N LYS A 139 2.30 16.65 -0.40
CA LYS A 139 2.48 17.49 -1.58
C LYS A 139 1.89 16.87 -2.85
N TYR A 140 2.13 15.58 -3.08
CA TYR A 140 1.88 14.97 -4.38
C TYR A 140 0.66 14.05 -4.43
N LEU A 141 0.11 13.61 -3.30
CA LEU A 141 -1.05 12.74 -3.25
C LEU A 141 -2.19 13.32 -2.42
N PHE A 142 -1.96 13.62 -1.15
CA PHE A 142 -3.05 13.98 -0.23
C PHE A 142 -3.62 15.37 -0.48
N ALA A 143 -2.79 16.42 -0.63
CA ALA A 143 -3.30 17.77 -0.90
C ALA A 143 -4.09 17.85 -2.23
N PRO A 144 -3.64 17.25 -3.35
CA PRO A 144 -4.44 17.18 -4.57
C PRO A 144 -5.81 16.50 -4.39
N LEU A 145 -5.89 15.49 -3.52
CA LEU A 145 -7.14 14.80 -3.18
C LEU A 145 -7.97 15.56 -2.11
N GLY A 146 -7.46 16.67 -1.56
CA GLY A 146 -8.09 17.36 -0.44
C GLY A 146 -8.12 16.53 0.85
N ILE A 147 -7.14 15.65 1.05
CA ILE A 147 -6.91 14.91 2.30
C ILE A 147 -5.99 15.79 3.15
N GLN A 148 -6.48 16.23 4.30
CA GLN A 148 -5.75 17.13 5.21
C GLN A 148 -5.67 16.59 6.64
N ASP A 149 -6.67 15.80 7.05
CA ASP A 149 -6.80 15.29 8.41
C ASP A 149 -6.37 13.83 8.48
N PHE A 150 -5.05 13.63 8.60
CA PHE A 150 -4.43 12.31 8.76
C PHE A 150 -3.26 12.38 9.76
N THR A 151 -2.90 11.24 10.35
CA THR A 151 -1.68 11.11 11.16
C THR A 151 -0.83 9.98 10.58
N TRP A 152 0.48 10.19 10.52
CA TRP A 152 1.43 9.15 10.09
C TRP A 152 2.61 9.17 11.04
N HIS A 153 2.88 8.04 11.70
CA HIS A 153 3.96 7.94 12.68
C HIS A 153 5.30 7.62 12.03
N TYR A 154 6.36 8.00 12.72
CA TYR A 154 7.75 7.83 12.31
C TYR A 154 8.45 6.77 13.17
N ASP A 155 9.47 6.13 12.61
CA ASP A 155 10.44 5.37 13.40
C ASP A 155 11.40 6.32 14.16
N SER A 156 12.31 5.75 14.94
CA SER A 156 13.31 6.50 15.71
C SER A 156 14.37 7.21 14.84
N GLN A 157 14.41 6.94 13.54
CA GLN A 157 15.28 7.60 12.56
C GLN A 157 14.57 8.74 11.82
N GLY A 158 13.29 8.98 12.13
CA GLY A 158 12.49 9.98 11.42
C GLY A 158 12.00 9.50 10.06
N ILE A 159 11.94 8.18 9.81
CA ILE A 159 11.36 7.61 8.58
C ILE A 159 9.89 7.32 8.83
N ALA A 160 9.00 7.85 7.99
CA ALA A 160 7.58 7.54 8.09
C ALA A 160 7.36 6.03 7.97
N ILE A 161 6.62 5.43 8.91
CA ILE A 161 6.46 3.98 8.96
C ILE A 161 5.64 3.51 7.76
N GLY A 162 6.30 2.86 6.79
CA GLY A 162 5.68 2.48 5.52
C GLY A 162 4.70 1.30 5.61
N GLY A 163 4.71 0.56 6.71
CA GLY A 163 3.97 -0.69 6.84
C GLY A 163 2.54 -0.57 7.34
N PHE A 164 2.24 0.33 8.29
CA PHE A 164 1.00 0.20 9.09
C PHE A 164 0.50 1.43 9.87
N SER A 165 1.20 2.57 9.88
CA SER A 165 0.95 3.59 10.91
C SER A 165 0.01 4.73 10.50
N LEU A 166 -0.43 4.77 9.25
CA LEU A 166 -1.31 5.82 8.75
C LEU A 166 -2.69 5.74 9.42
N THR A 167 -3.23 6.91 9.77
CA THR A 167 -4.61 7.09 10.20
C THR A 167 -5.32 8.07 9.28
N MET A 168 -6.55 7.76 8.88
CA MET A 168 -7.37 8.63 8.03
C MET A 168 -8.86 8.33 8.19
N ARG A 169 -9.71 9.26 7.77
CA ARG A 169 -11.15 9.07 7.77
C ARG A 169 -11.57 8.13 6.65
N ALA A 170 -12.72 7.47 6.80
CA ALA A 170 -13.25 6.57 5.76
C ALA A 170 -13.52 7.30 4.43
N GLU A 171 -13.92 8.56 4.48
CA GLU A 171 -14.09 9.40 3.29
C GLU A 171 -12.76 9.62 2.56
N ASP A 172 -11.67 9.81 3.28
CA ASP A 172 -10.34 10.02 2.69
C ASP A 172 -9.76 8.70 2.13
N MET A 173 -10.08 7.56 2.74
CA MET A 173 -9.83 6.25 2.14
C MET A 173 -10.60 6.07 0.82
N LEU A 174 -11.85 6.57 0.75
CA LEU A 174 -12.68 6.43 -0.43
C LEU A 174 -12.12 7.24 -1.60
N LYS A 175 -11.55 8.43 -1.33
CA LYS A 175 -10.84 9.21 -2.35
C LYS A 175 -9.68 8.46 -2.98
N LEU A 176 -8.93 7.67 -2.21
CA LEU A 176 -7.89 6.78 -2.75
C LEU A 176 -8.48 5.69 -3.65
N GLY A 177 -9.62 5.09 -3.25
CA GLY A 177 -10.33 4.12 -4.08
C GLY A 177 -10.85 4.72 -5.39
N ILE A 178 -11.45 5.91 -5.33
CA ILE A 178 -11.94 6.65 -6.52
C ILE A 178 -10.76 7.03 -7.43
N LEU A 179 -9.64 7.47 -6.86
CA LEU A 179 -8.43 7.78 -7.62
C LEU A 179 -7.97 6.57 -8.44
N TYR A 180 -7.89 5.39 -7.81
CA TYR A 180 -7.50 4.16 -8.49
C TYR A 180 -8.54 3.72 -9.54
N MET A 181 -9.83 3.79 -9.20
CA MET A 181 -10.94 3.52 -10.13
C MET A 181 -10.88 4.42 -11.38
N ASN A 182 -10.46 5.68 -11.22
CA ASN A 182 -10.28 6.65 -12.30
C ASN A 182 -8.87 6.65 -12.88
N GLN A 183 -8.14 5.53 -12.82
CA GLN A 183 -6.81 5.37 -13.43
C GLN A 183 -5.82 6.45 -13.00
N GLY A 184 -5.91 6.90 -11.75
CA GLY A 184 -5.03 7.88 -11.15
C GLY A 184 -5.36 9.33 -11.49
N GLU A 185 -6.48 9.59 -12.15
CA GLU A 185 -6.99 10.94 -12.38
C GLU A 185 -7.87 11.42 -11.21
N TRP A 186 -7.67 12.67 -10.82
CA TRP A 186 -8.51 13.37 -9.85
C TRP A 186 -8.79 14.79 -10.33
N ALA A 187 -10.07 15.14 -10.49
CA ALA A 187 -10.52 16.47 -10.94
C ALA A 187 -9.78 16.98 -12.20
N GLY A 188 -9.63 16.12 -13.22
CA GLY A 188 -8.98 16.46 -14.49
C GLY A 188 -7.45 16.53 -14.41
N LYS A 189 -6.83 16.12 -13.30
CA LYS A 189 -5.38 16.05 -13.15
C LYS A 189 -4.92 14.62 -12.92
N GLN A 190 -3.92 14.18 -13.67
CA GLN A 190 -3.22 12.92 -13.40
C GLN A 190 -2.37 13.07 -12.11
N ILE A 191 -2.77 12.38 -11.04
CA ILE A 191 -2.07 12.40 -9.75
C ILE A 191 -1.09 11.23 -9.65
N VAL A 192 -1.57 10.03 -9.95
CA VAL A 192 -0.77 8.80 -10.06
C VAL A 192 -0.79 8.37 -11.52
N PRO A 193 0.33 8.03 -12.18
CA PRO A 193 0.30 7.66 -13.60
C PRO A 193 -0.64 6.49 -13.87
N ALA A 194 -1.45 6.56 -14.93
CA ALA A 194 -2.33 5.46 -15.32
C ALA A 194 -1.57 4.15 -15.58
N ALA A 195 -0.36 4.24 -16.14
CA ALA A 195 0.52 3.08 -16.30
C ALA A 195 0.91 2.45 -14.95
N TRP A 196 1.11 3.27 -13.90
CA TRP A 196 1.37 2.77 -12.56
C TRP A 196 0.16 2.10 -11.94
N ILE A 197 -1.05 2.66 -12.12
CA ILE A 197 -2.28 2.02 -11.63
C ILE A 197 -2.38 0.60 -12.19
N ASN A 198 -2.36 0.46 -13.52
CA ASN A 198 -2.42 -0.83 -14.22
C ASN A 198 -1.32 -1.80 -13.77
N GLU A 199 -0.07 -1.32 -13.70
CA GLU A 199 1.06 -2.15 -13.32
C GLU A 199 0.98 -2.59 -11.84
N SER A 200 0.53 -1.70 -10.95
CA SER A 200 0.48 -1.94 -9.51
C SER A 200 -0.67 -2.84 -9.06
N THR A 201 -1.75 -2.91 -9.84
CA THR A 201 -2.96 -3.69 -9.52
C THR A 201 -3.08 -4.99 -10.33
N GLY A 202 -2.21 -5.19 -11.33
CA GLY A 202 -2.09 -6.45 -12.05
C GLY A 202 -1.39 -7.56 -11.25
N LEU A 203 -1.69 -8.82 -11.57
CA LEU A 203 -1.09 -9.99 -10.93
C LEU A 203 0.43 -10.01 -11.15
N LYS A 204 1.20 -10.09 -10.05
CA LYS A 204 2.67 -10.20 -10.08
C LYS A 204 3.17 -11.47 -9.40
N ILE A 205 2.52 -11.88 -8.31
CA ILE A 205 2.88 -13.08 -7.56
C ILE A 205 1.63 -13.66 -6.88
N VAL A 206 1.65 -14.97 -6.63
CA VAL A 206 0.62 -15.68 -5.86
C VAL A 206 1.25 -16.11 -4.53
N SER A 207 0.58 -15.82 -3.42
CA SER A 207 1.02 -16.24 -2.09
C SER A 207 0.88 -17.75 -1.89
N SER A 208 1.50 -18.28 -0.83
CA SER A 208 1.31 -19.69 -0.41
C SER A 208 -0.15 -20.05 -0.13
N ASP A 209 -0.96 -19.07 0.28
CA ASP A 209 -2.38 -19.23 0.57
C ASP A 209 -3.25 -19.01 -0.68
N ASN A 210 -2.65 -19.09 -1.86
CA ASN A 210 -3.28 -18.91 -3.17
C ASN A 210 -3.94 -17.53 -3.38
N MET A 211 -3.43 -16.50 -2.70
CA MET A 211 -3.91 -15.13 -2.87
C MET A 211 -3.03 -14.38 -3.87
N SER A 212 -3.67 -13.74 -4.84
CA SER A 212 -2.99 -12.96 -5.87
C SER A 212 -2.57 -11.58 -5.35
N TYR A 213 -1.36 -11.13 -5.73
CA TYR A 213 -0.77 -9.88 -5.27
C TYR A 213 -0.07 -9.11 -6.40
N GLY A 214 -0.22 -7.79 -6.36
CA GLY A 214 0.45 -6.81 -7.22
C GLY A 214 1.52 -6.02 -6.47
N TYR A 215 1.64 -4.72 -6.76
CA TYR A 215 2.52 -3.80 -6.03
C TYR A 215 1.78 -3.19 -4.85
N HIS A 216 1.80 -3.91 -3.73
CA HIS A 216 1.06 -3.59 -2.50
C HIS A 216 -0.47 -3.56 -2.63
N TRP A 217 -1.02 -4.31 -3.59
CA TRP A 217 -2.46 -4.52 -3.79
C TRP A 217 -2.77 -6.01 -3.84
N TRP A 218 -3.80 -6.43 -3.12
CA TRP A 218 -4.36 -7.77 -3.27
C TRP A 218 -5.32 -7.81 -4.45
N ILE A 219 -5.50 -8.99 -5.05
CA ILE A 219 -6.33 -9.17 -6.23
C ILE A 219 -7.28 -10.34 -5.94
N LEU A 220 -8.59 -10.13 -6.11
CA LEU A 220 -9.54 -11.23 -5.99
C LEU A 220 -9.35 -12.20 -7.17
N PRO A 221 -9.61 -13.51 -7.03
CA PRO A 221 -9.57 -14.43 -8.16
C PRO A 221 -10.55 -14.01 -9.26
N GLY A 222 -10.14 -14.17 -10.52
CA GLY A 222 -11.06 -14.06 -11.65
C GLY A 222 -11.62 -15.42 -12.03
N ASN A 223 -12.82 -15.46 -12.64
CA ASN A 223 -13.48 -16.68 -13.11
C ASN A 223 -12.85 -17.20 -14.42
N GLY A 224 -11.55 -17.47 -14.43
CA GLY A 224 -10.79 -17.87 -15.63
C GLY A 224 -10.24 -16.71 -16.47
N GLU A 225 -10.57 -15.46 -16.11
CA GLU A 225 -10.08 -14.23 -16.74
C GLU A 225 -9.25 -13.40 -15.74
N PRO A 226 -8.40 -12.45 -16.20
CA PRO A 226 -7.74 -11.51 -15.31
C PRO A 226 -8.76 -10.76 -14.45
N SER A 227 -8.59 -10.85 -13.13
CA SER A 227 -9.52 -10.20 -12.20
C SER A 227 -9.52 -8.69 -12.39
N LYS A 228 -10.71 -8.14 -12.27
CA LYS A 228 -10.99 -6.70 -12.38
C LYS A 228 -11.21 -6.06 -11.02
N THR A 229 -11.08 -6.86 -9.96
CA THR A 229 -11.24 -6.41 -8.58
C THR A 229 -9.93 -6.58 -7.83
N TYR A 230 -9.43 -5.47 -7.31
CA TYR A 230 -8.29 -5.43 -6.41
C TYR A 230 -8.63 -4.65 -5.15
N TYR A 231 -7.85 -4.86 -4.10
CA TYR A 231 -8.11 -4.25 -2.81
C TYR A 231 -6.87 -4.02 -1.96
N ALA A 232 -6.94 -2.96 -1.16
CA ALA A 232 -6.02 -2.72 -0.05
C ALA A 232 -6.67 -3.26 1.22
N GLN A 233 -5.90 -4.01 2.01
CA GLN A 233 -6.38 -4.61 3.26
C GLN A 233 -5.52 -4.13 4.43
N GLY A 234 -6.20 -3.70 5.50
CA GLY A 234 -5.64 -3.39 6.80
C GLY A 234 -6.21 -4.31 7.88
N LEU A 235 -5.43 -4.51 8.95
CA LEU A 235 -5.85 -5.29 10.11
C LEU A 235 -7.16 -4.76 10.70
N ARG A 236 -7.92 -5.64 11.35
CA ARG A 236 -9.20 -5.32 12.00
C ARG A 236 -10.30 -4.87 11.03
N GLY A 237 -10.21 -5.29 9.77
CA GLY A 237 -11.24 -5.09 8.75
C GLY A 237 -11.25 -3.69 8.16
N GLN A 238 -10.08 -3.18 7.77
CA GLN A 238 -10.00 -1.99 6.92
C GLN A 238 -9.83 -2.44 5.48
N TYR A 239 -10.69 -1.95 4.59
CA TYR A 239 -10.63 -2.30 3.18
C TYR A 239 -10.89 -1.09 2.29
N ILE A 240 -10.16 -1.06 1.17
CA ILE A 240 -10.51 -0.29 -0.02
C ILE A 240 -10.59 -1.31 -1.15
N PHE A 241 -11.78 -1.56 -1.67
CA PHE A 241 -12.00 -2.37 -2.86
C PHE A 241 -12.20 -1.46 -4.07
N VAL A 242 -11.69 -1.88 -5.21
CA VAL A 242 -11.91 -1.21 -6.49
C VAL A 242 -12.25 -2.26 -7.54
N ASN A 243 -13.30 -2.02 -8.31
CA ASN A 243 -13.58 -2.70 -9.56
C ASN A 243 -13.70 -1.69 -10.69
N GLU A 244 -12.77 -1.74 -11.63
CA GLU A 244 -12.64 -0.72 -12.69
C GLU A 244 -13.75 -0.81 -13.73
N GLU A 245 -14.12 -2.02 -14.14
CA GLU A 245 -15.16 -2.24 -15.16
C GLU A 245 -16.55 -1.81 -14.69
N LYS A 246 -16.86 -2.06 -13.41
CA LYS A 246 -18.10 -1.63 -12.78
C LYS A 246 -18.06 -0.18 -12.28
N ARG A 247 -16.94 0.53 -12.49
CA ARG A 247 -16.65 1.86 -11.94
C ARG A 247 -17.07 1.96 -10.48
N LEU A 248 -16.55 1.04 -9.66
CA LEU A 248 -16.96 0.81 -8.28
C LEU A 248 -15.76 0.97 -7.33
N ALA A 249 -15.91 1.81 -6.32
CA ALA A 249 -14.97 1.92 -5.20
C ALA A 249 -15.73 1.74 -3.88
N THR A 250 -15.24 0.86 -3.01
CA THR A 250 -15.88 0.55 -1.73
C THR A 250 -14.90 0.65 -0.58
N VAL A 251 -15.31 1.34 0.48
CA VAL A 251 -14.56 1.41 1.74
C VAL A 251 -15.33 0.73 2.85
N MET A 252 -14.64 -0.16 3.55
CA MET A 252 -15.11 -0.74 4.81
C MET A 252 -14.10 -0.42 5.90
N THR A 253 -14.59 0.11 7.02
CA THR A 253 -13.78 0.35 8.22
C THR A 253 -14.45 -0.30 9.41
N SER A 254 -13.68 -1.01 10.21
CA SER A 254 -14.19 -1.71 11.39
C SER A 254 -13.14 -1.78 12.50
N ASN A 255 -13.45 -2.47 13.59
CA ASN A 255 -12.48 -2.77 14.65
C ASN A 255 -12.74 -4.20 15.10
N MET A 256 -12.62 -5.14 14.16
CA MET A 256 -12.87 -6.56 14.40
C MET A 256 -11.68 -7.19 15.13
N ASP A 257 -11.97 -7.97 16.16
CA ASP A 257 -11.05 -8.93 16.78
C ASP A 257 -11.55 -10.33 16.35
N GLY A 258 -11.02 -10.91 15.27
CA GLY A 258 -11.52 -12.18 14.72
C GLY A 258 -11.45 -12.27 13.20
N ASP A 259 -12.49 -12.84 12.56
CA ASP A 259 -12.56 -13.08 11.11
C ASP A 259 -12.43 -11.79 10.29
N ILE A 260 -11.20 -11.52 9.87
CA ILE A 260 -10.88 -10.37 9.03
C ILE A 260 -11.27 -10.57 7.57
N LEU A 261 -11.70 -11.76 7.13
CA LEU A 261 -12.03 -12.08 5.74
C LEU A 261 -13.53 -11.87 5.43
N SER A 262 -14.38 -11.84 6.45
CA SER A 262 -15.80 -11.52 6.30
C SER A 262 -16.10 -10.29 5.42
N PRO A 263 -15.31 -9.18 5.41
CA PRO A 263 -15.55 -8.05 4.52
C PRO A 263 -15.39 -8.38 3.03
N ILE A 264 -14.50 -9.31 2.68
CA ILE A 264 -14.33 -9.79 1.29
C ILE A 264 -15.60 -10.54 0.87
N GLN A 265 -16.09 -11.45 1.70
CA GLN A 265 -17.32 -12.19 1.41
C GLN A 265 -18.54 -11.27 1.29
N TYR A 266 -18.64 -10.25 2.14
CA TYR A 266 -19.72 -9.26 2.03
C TYR A 266 -19.61 -8.43 0.76
N TYR A 267 -18.40 -8.05 0.37
CA TYR A 267 -18.17 -7.34 -0.88
C TYR A 267 -18.58 -8.18 -2.09
N GLU A 268 -18.12 -9.43 -2.18
CA GLU A 268 -18.42 -10.32 -3.31
C GLU A 268 -19.91 -10.68 -3.41
N ARG A 269 -20.59 -10.86 -2.28
CA ARG A 269 -21.99 -11.33 -2.26
C ARG A 269 -23.03 -10.21 -2.41
N TYR A 270 -22.73 -9.01 -1.91
CA TYR A 270 -23.76 -7.97 -1.77
C TYR A 270 -23.41 -6.65 -2.47
N ILE A 271 -22.18 -6.47 -2.97
CA ILE A 271 -21.73 -5.21 -3.57
C ILE A 271 -21.27 -5.41 -5.02
N LEU A 272 -20.45 -6.42 -5.28
CA LEU A 272 -19.93 -6.73 -6.62
C LEU A 272 -21.03 -7.20 -7.56
#